data_AF-A0A8J7E5R3-F1
#
_entry.id   AF-A0A8J7E5R3-F1
#
_cell.length_a   1.000
_cell.length_b   1.000
_cell.length_c   1.000
_cell.angle_alpha   90.00
_cell.angle_beta   90.00
_cell.angle_gamma   90.00
#
_symmetry.space_group_name_H-M   'P 1'
#
loop_
_entity.id
_entity.type
_entity.pdbx_description
1 polymer ?
#
loop_
_entity_poly.entity_id
_entity_poly.type
_entity_poly.pdbx_seq_one_letter_code
_entity_poly.pdbx_strand_id
1 'polypeptide(L)'
;MQSYYPWNTEAFVSWLRQELTHHDKQSLAAILRVPRHVLRAWLTEPIPSLTLAHLRAIASYKAWNLNQVTEWLGLQPAHVQELMDQAVAETRISLR
;
A
#
# COMPACT_ATOMS: atom_id res chain seq x y z
N MET A 1 21.23 -5.37 -6.83
CA MET A 1 20.94 -4.10 -6.13
C MET A 1 19.74 -4.35 -5.24
N GLN A 2 19.94 -4.56 -3.94
CA GLN A 2 18.84 -4.78 -3.00
C GLN A 2 18.06 -3.47 -2.88
N SER A 3 16.87 -3.43 -3.45
CA SER A 3 15.94 -2.33 -3.21
C SER A 3 15.61 -2.34 -1.73
N TYR A 4 16.20 -1.40 -0.98
CA TYR A 4 15.99 -1.26 0.46
C TYR A 4 14.59 -0.70 0.68
N TYR A 5 13.60 -1.60 0.70
CA TYR A 5 12.24 -1.21 1.07
C TYR A 5 12.16 -1.09 2.59
N PRO A 6 11.67 0.04 3.13
CA PRO A 6 11.60 0.27 4.58
C PRO A 6 10.46 -0.50 5.27
N TRP A 7 9.94 -1.55 4.63
CA TRP A 7 8.78 -2.32 5.07
C TRP A 7 8.80 -3.73 4.48
N ASN A 8 8.04 -4.64 5.09
CA ASN A 8 7.91 -6.05 4.74
C ASN A 8 7.13 -6.23 3.44
N THR A 9 7.86 -6.17 2.32
CA THR A 9 7.31 -6.34 0.99
C THR A 9 6.82 -7.76 0.72
N GLU A 10 7.42 -8.77 1.37
CA GLU A 10 7.02 -10.17 1.21
C GLU A 10 5.61 -10.42 1.74
N ALA A 11 5.30 -9.90 2.93
CA ALA A 11 3.97 -10.00 3.53
C ALA A 11 2.89 -9.39 2.61
N PHE A 12 3.19 -8.23 2.01
CA PHE A 12 2.28 -7.58 1.08
C PHE A 12 2.12 -8.30 -0.24
N VAL A 13 3.21 -8.74 -0.87
CA VAL A 13 3.15 -9.49 -2.13
C VAL A 13 2.41 -10.81 -1.95
N SER A 14 2.65 -11.49 -0.82
CA SER A 14 1.95 -12.73 -0.46
C SER A 14 0.44 -12.49 -0.32
N TRP A 15 0.05 -11.46 0.45
CA TRP A 15 -1.36 -11.07 0.58
C TRP A 15 -1.96 -10.66 -0.77
N LEU A 16 -1.29 -9.81 -1.54
CA LEU A 16 -1.76 -9.35 -2.85
C LEU A 16 -1.96 -10.53 -3.81
N ARG A 17 -1.07 -11.53 -3.80
CA ARG A 17 -1.20 -12.75 -4.60
C ARG A 17 -2.41 -13.58 -4.18
N GLN A 18 -2.65 -13.73 -2.87
CA GLN A 18 -3.81 -14.44 -2.35
C GLN A 18 -5.11 -13.75 -2.74
N GLU A 19 -5.21 -12.43 -2.54
CA GLU A 19 -6.40 -11.65 -2.90
C GLU A 19 -6.67 -11.70 -4.40
N LEU A 20 -5.63 -11.57 -5.22
CA LEU A 20 -5.74 -11.71 -6.68
C LEU A 20 -6.05 -13.14 -7.12
N THR A 21 -5.98 -14.15 -6.26
CA THR A 21 -6.31 -15.54 -6.60
C THR A 21 -7.72 -15.91 -6.14
N HIS A 22 -8.12 -15.49 -4.94
CA HIS A 22 -9.33 -15.97 -4.26
C HIS A 22 -10.50 -14.97 -4.24
N HIS A 23 -10.27 -13.67 -4.33
CA HIS A 23 -11.32 -12.65 -4.27
C HIS A 23 -11.59 -12.01 -5.64
N ASP A 24 -12.82 -11.53 -5.83
CA ASP A 24 -13.24 -10.89 -7.07
C ASP A 24 -12.34 -9.67 -7.35
N LYS A 25 -11.53 -9.80 -8.41
CA LYS A 25 -10.37 -8.95 -8.73
C LYS A 25 -10.74 -7.49 -8.98
N GLN A 26 -12.01 -7.18 -9.17
CA GLN A 26 -12.48 -5.80 -9.35
C GLN A 26 -12.50 -5.01 -8.03
N SER A 27 -12.75 -5.67 -6.90
CA SER A 27 -12.88 -5.00 -5.60
C SER A 27 -11.56 -4.40 -5.13
N LEU A 28 -10.45 -5.14 -5.25
CA LEU A 28 -9.16 -4.68 -4.75
C LEU A 28 -8.57 -3.51 -5.57
N ALA A 29 -8.73 -3.55 -6.89
CA ALA A 29 -8.31 -2.46 -7.78
C ALA A 29 -9.07 -1.15 -7.48
N ALA A 30 -10.39 -1.26 -7.25
CA ALA A 30 -11.22 -0.13 -6.87
C ALA A 30 -10.83 0.44 -5.51
N ILE A 31 -10.58 -0.43 -4.53
CA ILE A 31 -10.22 -0.04 -3.16
C ILE A 31 -8.88 0.67 -3.12
N LEU A 32 -7.87 0.10 -3.78
CA LEU A 32 -6.53 0.70 -3.83
C LEU A 32 -6.50 1.90 -4.80
N ARG A 33 -7.55 2.12 -5.59
CA ARG A 33 -7.63 3.12 -6.67
C ARG A 33 -6.49 2.99 -7.68
N VAL A 34 -6.07 1.75 -7.91
CA VAL A 34 -4.95 1.40 -8.79
C VAL A 34 -5.46 0.52 -9.92
N PRO A 35 -5.09 0.80 -11.18
CA PRO A 35 -5.48 -0.04 -12.30
C PRO A 35 -5.05 -1.49 -12.09
N ARG A 36 -5.89 -2.45 -12.50
CA ARG A 36 -5.62 -3.88 -12.32
C ARG A 36 -4.29 -4.35 -12.92
N HIS A 37 -3.85 -3.76 -14.04
CA HIS A 37 -2.56 -4.09 -14.65
C HIS A 37 -1.38 -3.63 -13.78
N VAL A 38 -1.53 -2.52 -13.06
CA VAL A 38 -0.54 -2.01 -12.11
C VAL A 38 -0.47 -2.91 -10.87
N LEU A 39 -1.61 -3.37 -10.34
CA LEU A 39 -1.60 -4.36 -9.24
C LEU A 39 -0.89 -5.67 -9.61
N ARG A 40 -1.02 -6.12 -10.87
CA ARG A 40 -0.25 -7.26 -11.38
C ARG A 40 1.23 -6.96 -11.48
N ALA A 41 1.59 -5.75 -11.89
CA ALA A 41 2.99 -5.30 -11.93
C ALA A 41 3.59 -5.20 -10.53
N TRP A 42 2.80 -4.97 -9.47
CA TRP A 42 3.28 -4.98 -8.09
C TRP A 42 3.67 -6.38 -7.57
N LEU A 43 3.23 -7.45 -8.25
CA LEU A 43 3.71 -8.80 -8.00
C LEU A 43 5.08 -9.08 -8.63
N THR A 44 5.56 -8.18 -9.48
CA THR A 44 6.85 -8.24 -10.17
C THR A 44 7.77 -7.15 -9.67
N GLU A 45 9.09 -7.33 -9.74
CA GLU A 45 10.02 -6.27 -9.34
C GLU A 45 10.04 -5.13 -10.39
N PRO A 46 10.16 -3.86 -9.96
CA PRO A 46 10.26 -3.39 -8.57
C PRO A 46 8.90 -3.30 -7.85
N ILE A 47 8.91 -3.65 -6.57
CA ILE A 47 7.75 -3.55 -5.67
C ILE A 47 7.40 -2.07 -5.49
N PRO A 48 6.11 -1.68 -5.51
CA PRO A 48 5.73 -0.26 -5.44
C PRO A 48 6.10 0.38 -4.10
N SER A 49 6.31 1.70 -4.12
CA SER A 49 6.19 2.51 -2.91
C SER A 49 4.70 2.66 -2.55
N LEU A 50 4.32 2.27 -1.33
CA LEU A 50 2.96 2.45 -0.82
C LEU A 50 2.79 3.88 -0.28
N THR A 51 1.69 4.55 -0.65
CA THR A 51 1.32 5.86 -0.10
C THR A 51 0.45 5.70 1.14
N LEU A 52 0.27 6.76 1.92
CA LEU A 52 -0.67 6.74 3.05
C LEU A 52 -2.09 6.38 2.61
N ALA A 53 -2.50 6.80 1.41
CA ALA A 53 -3.80 6.44 0.85
C ALA A 53 -3.92 4.93 0.61
N HIS A 54 -2.87 4.28 0.10
CA HIS A 54 -2.84 2.81 -0.04
C HIS A 54 -2.94 2.13 1.33
N LEU A 55 -2.20 2.60 2.34
CA LEU A 55 -2.26 2.02 3.70
C LEU A 55 -3.66 2.14 4.30
N ARG A 56 -4.32 3.29 4.15
CA ARG A 56 -5.71 3.50 4.61
C ARG A 56 -6.71 2.62 3.86
N ALA A 57 -6.52 2.44 2.55
CA ALA A 57 -7.38 1.57 1.75
C ALA A 57 -7.25 0.10 2.17
N ILE A 58 -6.03 -0.37 2.45
CA ILE A 58 -5.77 -1.71 3.00
C ILE A 58 -6.42 -1.86 4.38
N ALA A 59 -6.28 -0.86 5.24
CA ALA A 59 -6.89 -0.84 6.56
C ALA A 59 -8.42 -0.99 6.46
N SER A 60 -9.05 -0.22 5.59
CA SER A 60 -10.50 -0.34 5.32
C SER A 60 -10.89 -1.71 4.77
N TYR A 61 -10.10 -2.29 3.86
CA TYR A 61 -10.40 -3.61 3.28
C TYR A 61 -10.33 -4.74 4.31
N LYS A 62 -9.31 -4.71 5.17
CA LYS A 62 -9.09 -5.73 6.19
C LYS A 62 -9.91 -5.48 7.46
N ALA A 63 -10.69 -4.40 7.52
CA ALA A 63 -11.36 -3.90 8.73
C ALA A 63 -10.36 -3.69 9.90
N TRP A 64 -9.17 -3.20 9.58
CA TRP A 64 -8.08 -2.89 10.51
C TRP A 64 -7.94 -1.38 10.68
N ASN A 65 -7.28 -0.97 11.75
CA ASN A 65 -6.80 0.40 11.90
C ASN A 65 -5.41 0.57 11.23
N LEU A 66 -4.96 1.82 11.08
CA LEU A 66 -3.68 2.11 10.43
C LEU A 66 -2.49 1.49 11.17
N ASN A 67 -2.51 1.48 12.51
CA ASN A 67 -1.44 0.91 13.32
C ASN A 67 -1.26 -0.58 13.03
N GLN A 68 -2.36 -1.34 12.97
CA GLN A 68 -2.34 -2.77 12.63
C GLN A 68 -1.76 -3.02 11.23
N VAL A 69 -2.07 -2.16 10.25
CA VAL A 69 -1.49 -2.27 8.90
C VAL A 69 0.01 -1.93 8.93
N THR A 70 0.42 -0.91 9.67
CA THR A 70 1.83 -0.53 9.79
C THR A 70 2.65 -1.60 10.51
N GLU A 71 2.11 -2.21 11.57
CA GLU A 71 2.75 -3.33 12.27
C GLU A 71 2.86 -4.56 11.38
N TRP A 72 1.78 -4.90 10.64
CA TRP A 72 1.77 -6.01 9.70
C TRP A 72 2.82 -5.85 8.59
N LEU A 73 2.96 -4.63 8.05
CA LEU A 73 3.97 -4.31 7.05
C LEU A 73 5.34 -4.02 7.67
N GLY A 74 5.52 -4.10 8.99
CA GLY A 74 6.79 -3.76 9.64
C GLY A 74 7.29 -2.34 9.30
N LEU A 75 6.37 -1.42 9.04
CA LEU A 75 6.68 -0.02 8.75
C LEU A 75 7.24 0.65 10.00
N GLN A 76 8.43 1.24 9.88
CA GLN A 76 8.98 2.03 10.97
C GLN A 76 8.18 3.31 11.19
N PRO A 77 8.02 3.78 12.44
CA PRO A 77 7.27 5.00 12.75
C PRO A 77 7.75 6.23 11.97
N ALA A 78 9.06 6.35 11.74
CA ALA A 78 9.64 7.43 10.93
C ALA A 78 9.09 7.42 9.49
N HIS A 79 8.92 6.25 8.89
CA HIS A 79 8.40 6.13 7.52
C HIS A 79 6.90 6.43 7.45
N VAL A 80 6.14 6.06 8.49
CA VAL A 80 4.73 6.43 8.59
C VAL A 80 4.58 7.95 8.68
N GLN A 81 5.46 8.61 9.44
CA GLN A 81 5.50 10.07 9.52
C GLN A 81 5.83 10.72 8.17
N GLU A 82 6.82 10.21 7.44
CA GLU A 82 7.12 10.69 6.07
C GLU A 82 5.92 10.57 5.13
N LEU A 83 5.18 9.46 5.19
CA LEU A 83 3.96 9.26 4.39
C LEU A 83 2.84 10.23 4.80
N MET A 84 2.75 10.59 6.08
CA MET A 84 1.81 11.62 6.56
C MET A 84 2.19 13.01 6.05
N ASP A 85 3.48 13.36 6.11
CA ASP A 85 3.97 14.66 5.63
C ASP A 85 3.79 14.81 4.11
N GLN A 86 4.05 13.75 3.35
CA GLN A 86 3.79 13.69 1.91
C GLN A 86 2.30 13.89 1.60
N ALA A 87 1.41 13.19 2.30
CA ALA A 87 -0.03 13.31 2.07
C ALA A 87 -0.55 14.74 2.36
N VAL A 88 0.02 15.41 3.39
CA VAL A 88 -0.30 16.82 3.71
C VAL A 88 0.22 17.75 2.60
N ALA A 89 1.43 17.51 2.09
CA ALA A 89 2.01 18.31 1.01
C ALA A 89 1.21 18.17 -0.31
N GLU A 90 0.82 16.96 -0.69
CA GLU A 90 0.00 16.69 -1.89
C GLU A 90 -1.38 17.37 -1.82
N THR A 91 -1.98 17.38 -0.63
CA THR A 91 -3.26 18.08 -0.38
C THR A 91 -3.13 19.59 -0.58
N ARG A 92 -1.98 20.18 -0.19
CA ARG A 92 -1.72 21.62 -0.33
C ARG A 92 -1.45 22.03 -1.78
N ILE A 93 -0.84 21.16 -2.58
CA ILE A 93 -0.53 21.45 -3.99
C ILE A 93 -1.80 21.37 -4.85
N SER A 94 -2.75 20.48 -4.51
CA SER A 94 -4.00 20.30 -5.27
C SER A 94 -5.04 21.42 -5.06
N LEU A 95 -4.79 22.37 -4.15
CA LEU A 95 -5.67 23.50 -3.83
C LEU A 95 -5.18 24.83 -4.44
N ARG A 96 -4.19 24.80 -5.34
CA ARG A 96 -3.67 25.96 -6.07
C ARG A 96 -4.06 25.93 -7.53
#